data_AF-A0A932QKD9-F1
#
_entry.id   AF-A0A932QKD9-F1
#
_cell.length_a   1.000
_cell.length_b   1.000
_cell.length_c   1.000
_cell.angle_alpha   90.00
_cell.angle_beta   90.00
_cell.angle_gamma   90.00
#
_symmetry.space_group_name_H-M   'P 1'
#
loop_
_entity.id
_entity.type
_entity.pdbx_description
1 polymer ?
#
loop_
_entity_poly.entity_id
_entity_poly.type
_entity_poly.pdbx_seq_one_letter_code
_entity_poly.pdbx_strand_id
1 'polypeptide(L)'
;MSHVSCHMSHGFTLLELLVVIAIIAVIIGLALPNFLGARERARDYKRKAELLELKTALRLYFSDYNKYPSWSNGLLIWGCGTSGGSVCPACTTAEFAAGGADGCGTIYMRRLPKSTSGGVEYRYYQTNAGDDFRLKVTLENASDPDLATSQVKCPTTTPVGSGTNINYGATDYVVCAD
;
A
#
# COMPACT_ATOMS: atom_id res chain seq x y z
N MET A 1 -44.52 36.80 51.74
CA MET A 1 -43.15 36.38 52.09
C MET A 1 -42.67 35.42 51.02
N SER A 2 -42.02 35.94 49.98
CA SER A 2 -41.43 35.16 48.90
C SER A 2 -39.96 34.92 49.25
N HIS A 3 -39.61 33.69 49.58
CA HIS A 3 -38.22 33.25 49.76
C HIS A 3 -37.51 33.30 48.41
N VAL A 4 -36.52 34.19 48.28
CA VAL A 4 -35.57 34.19 47.16
C VAL A 4 -34.46 33.21 47.51
N SER A 5 -34.44 32.05 46.86
CA SER A 5 -33.31 31.12 46.91
C SER A 5 -32.21 31.58 45.95
N CYS A 6 -31.08 32.04 46.49
CA CYS A 6 -29.89 32.36 45.71
C CYS A 6 -29.11 31.06 45.43
N HIS A 7 -29.02 30.67 44.16
CA HIS A 7 -28.25 29.52 43.72
C HIS A 7 -26.77 29.90 43.62
N MET A 8 -25.92 29.33 44.46
CA MET A 8 -24.46 29.54 44.40
C MET A 8 -23.92 28.89 43.12
N SER A 9 -23.76 29.69 42.07
CA SER A 9 -22.95 29.30 40.91
C SER A 9 -21.50 29.17 41.40
N HIS A 10 -21.00 27.93 41.45
CA HIS A 10 -19.60 27.67 41.73
C HIS A 10 -18.79 28.17 40.54
N GLY A 11 -18.10 29.30 40.71
CA GLY A 11 -17.24 29.89 39.69
C GLY A 11 -15.94 29.11 39.55
N PHE A 12 -15.54 28.81 38.32
CA PHE A 12 -14.27 28.15 38.00
C PHE A 12 -13.11 29.03 38.48
N THR A 13 -12.16 28.47 39.23
CA THR A 13 -10.98 29.24 39.66
C THR A 13 -9.97 29.32 38.51
N LEU A 14 -9.27 30.47 38.37
CA LEU A 14 -8.17 30.62 37.40
C LEU A 14 -7.06 29.57 37.62
N LEU A 15 -6.87 29.16 38.87
CA LEU A 15 -5.89 28.16 39.26
C LEU A 15 -6.28 26.75 38.79
N GLU A 16 -7.56 26.37 38.88
CA GLU A 16 -8.06 25.10 38.34
C GLU A 16 -7.81 25.01 36.84
N LEU A 17 -8.09 26.08 36.09
CA LEU A 17 -7.86 26.10 34.66
C LEU A 17 -6.36 25.99 34.33
N LEU A 18 -5.50 26.63 35.13
CA LEU A 18 -4.04 26.60 34.94
C LEU A 18 -3.44 25.21 35.16
N VAL A 19 -3.86 24.49 36.20
CA VAL A 19 -3.37 23.13 36.47
C VAL A 19 -3.81 22.16 35.37
N VAL A 20 -5.03 22.32 34.85
CA VAL A 20 -5.55 21.45 33.78
C VAL A 20 -4.74 21.60 32.50
N ILE A 21 -4.48 22.82 32.05
CA ILE A 21 -3.67 23.04 30.84
C ILE A 21 -2.22 22.56 31.02
N ALA A 22 -1.68 22.66 32.25
CA ALA A 22 -0.34 22.15 32.56
C ALA A 22 -0.28 20.62 32.43
N ILE A 23 -1.28 19.90 32.94
CA ILE A 23 -1.35 18.43 32.82
C ILE A 23 -1.52 18.01 31.35
N ILE A 24 -2.39 18.69 30.60
CA ILE A 24 -2.61 18.40 29.16
C ILE A 24 -1.30 18.61 28.37
N ALA A 25 -0.55 19.67 28.66
CA ALA A 25 0.73 19.95 27.99
C ALA A 25 1.76 18.83 28.21
N VAL A 26 1.86 18.28 29.43
CA VAL A 26 2.77 17.17 29.73
C VAL A 26 2.37 15.90 28.97
N ILE A 27 1.08 15.56 28.95
CA ILE A 27 0.59 14.36 28.26
C ILE A 27 0.84 14.47 26.74
N ILE A 28 0.51 15.61 26.14
CA ILE A 28 0.72 15.86 24.71
C ILE A 28 2.21 15.80 24.37
N GLY A 29 3.07 16.37 25.22
CA GLY A 29 4.52 16.36 25.02
C GLY A 29 5.11 14.95 24.88
N LEU A 30 4.59 13.97 25.62
CA LEU A 30 5.03 12.57 25.53
C LEU A 30 4.32 11.80 24.42
N ALA A 31 3.06 12.11 24.12
CA ALA A 31 2.24 11.35 23.18
C ALA A 31 2.52 11.65 21.70
N LEU A 32 2.80 12.91 21.35
CA LEU A 32 2.96 13.35 19.95
C LEU A 32 4.06 12.63 19.14
N PRO A 33 5.31 12.50 19.61
CA PRO A 33 6.37 11.88 18.80
C PRO A 33 6.08 10.39 18.52
N ASN A 34 5.51 9.67 19.49
CA ASN A 34 5.12 8.28 19.31
C ASN A 34 3.96 8.14 18.31
N PHE A 35 3.00 9.08 18.34
CA PHE A 35 1.87 9.09 17.42
C PHE A 35 2.29 9.25 15.96
N LEU A 36 3.31 10.07 15.66
CA LEU A 36 3.81 10.24 14.30
C LEU A 36 4.44 8.96 13.75
N GLY A 37 5.30 8.29 14.53
CA GLY A 37 5.91 7.01 14.15
C GLY A 37 4.89 5.87 14.02
N ALA A 38 3.86 5.84 14.88
CA ALA A 38 2.76 4.88 14.74
C ALA A 38 1.98 5.09 13.43
N ARG A 39 1.74 6.36 13.05
CA ARG A 39 1.04 6.71 11.80
C ARG A 39 1.84 6.32 10.56
N GLU A 40 3.17 6.44 10.61
CA GLU A 40 4.09 5.98 9.56
C GLU A 40 4.00 4.46 9.38
N ARG A 41 4.19 3.69 10.46
CA ARG A 41 4.07 2.22 10.43
C ARG A 41 2.70 1.74 9.94
N ALA A 42 1.63 2.45 10.30
CA ALA A 42 0.29 2.14 9.81
C ALA A 42 0.16 2.32 8.28
N ARG A 43 0.81 3.35 7.71
CA ARG A 43 0.86 3.53 6.24
C ARG A 43 1.69 2.42 5.58
N ASP A 44 2.83 2.06 6.17
CA ASP A 44 3.67 0.97 5.65
C ASP A 44 2.96 -0.38 5.71
N TYR A 45 2.24 -0.66 6.80
CA TYR A 45 1.42 -1.86 6.91
C TYR A 45 0.37 -1.92 5.79
N LYS A 46 -0.30 -0.81 5.51
CA LYS A 46 -1.25 -0.71 4.39
C LYS A 46 -0.58 -1.00 3.05
N ARG A 47 0.61 -0.43 2.78
CA ARG A 47 1.38 -0.69 1.54
C ARG A 47 1.73 -2.17 1.37
N LYS A 48 2.19 -2.81 2.45
CA LYS A 48 2.49 -4.24 2.46
C LYS A 48 1.24 -5.08 2.18
N ALA A 49 0.11 -4.74 2.82
CA ALA A 49 -1.15 -5.43 2.61
C ALA A 49 -1.66 -5.30 1.16
N GLU A 50 -1.57 -4.10 0.57
CA GLU A 50 -1.93 -3.87 -0.84
C GLU A 50 -1.09 -4.71 -1.80
N LEU A 51 0.22 -4.88 -1.54
CA LEU A 51 1.06 -5.77 -2.33
C LEU A 51 0.66 -7.25 -2.21
N LEU A 52 0.27 -7.70 -1.02
CA LEU A 52 -0.19 -9.07 -0.80
C LEU A 52 -1.53 -9.33 -1.49
N GLU A 53 -2.44 -8.36 -1.46
CA GLU A 53 -3.71 -8.42 -2.20
C GLU A 53 -3.45 -8.52 -3.71
N LEU A 54 -2.53 -7.71 -4.23
CA LEU A 54 -2.12 -7.76 -5.63
C LEU A 54 -1.46 -9.09 -5.99
N LYS A 55 -0.60 -9.64 -5.14
CA LYS A 55 -0.03 -10.99 -5.33
C LYS A 55 -1.13 -12.04 -5.46
N THR A 56 -2.15 -12.01 -4.60
CA THR A 56 -3.28 -12.93 -4.70
C THR A 56 -4.01 -12.77 -6.05
N ALA A 57 -4.27 -11.53 -6.49
CA ALA A 57 -4.90 -11.27 -7.78
C ALA A 57 -4.06 -11.80 -8.96
N LEU A 58 -2.74 -11.60 -8.93
CA LEU A 58 -1.81 -12.13 -9.94
C LEU A 58 -1.81 -13.66 -9.97
N ARG A 59 -1.92 -14.31 -8.81
CA ARG A 59 -2.00 -15.78 -8.73
C ARG A 59 -3.29 -16.32 -9.31
N LEU A 60 -4.42 -15.64 -9.11
CA LEU A 60 -5.68 -15.99 -9.75
C LEU A 60 -5.57 -15.88 -11.28
N TYR A 61 -4.98 -14.79 -11.79
CA TYR A 61 -4.72 -14.65 -13.21
C TYR A 61 -3.81 -15.77 -13.76
N PHE A 62 -2.74 -16.10 -13.04
CA PHE A 62 -1.86 -17.21 -13.42
C PHE A 62 -2.62 -18.53 -13.49
N SER A 63 -3.58 -18.79 -12.59
CA SER A 63 -4.40 -20.00 -12.63
C SER A 63 -5.23 -20.11 -13.91
N ASP A 64 -5.67 -18.99 -14.48
CA ASP A 64 -6.52 -18.98 -15.67
C ASP A 64 -5.70 -19.00 -16.97
N TYR A 65 -4.54 -18.33 -16.98
CA TYR A 65 -3.74 -18.11 -18.20
C TYR A 65 -2.39 -18.83 -18.21
N ASN A 66 -2.05 -19.58 -17.14
CA ASN A 66 -0.76 -20.26 -16.94
C ASN A 66 0.47 -19.36 -17.13
N LYS A 67 0.29 -18.05 -16.92
CA LYS A 67 1.32 -17.04 -17.10
C LYS A 67 0.94 -15.80 -16.31
N TYR A 68 1.91 -15.12 -15.71
CA TYR A 68 1.67 -13.81 -15.12
C TYR A 68 1.46 -12.76 -16.22
N PRO A 69 0.73 -11.67 -15.95
CA PRO A 69 0.53 -10.59 -16.91
C PRO A 69 1.83 -10.05 -17.48
N SER A 70 1.80 -9.57 -18.73
CA SER A 70 2.91 -8.81 -19.25
C SER A 70 3.03 -7.47 -18.52
N TRP A 71 4.16 -6.80 -18.69
CA TRP A 71 4.44 -5.55 -18.00
C TRP A 71 5.03 -4.53 -18.97
N SER A 72 4.90 -3.24 -18.63
CA SER A 72 5.60 -2.17 -19.32
C SER A 72 6.16 -1.16 -18.32
N ASN A 73 7.46 -0.88 -18.45
CA ASN A 73 8.19 0.14 -17.67
C ASN A 73 8.08 0.02 -16.15
N GLY A 74 7.70 -1.14 -15.64
CA GLY A 74 7.58 -1.39 -14.20
C GLY A 74 6.32 -0.82 -13.56
N LEU A 75 5.49 -0.09 -14.31
CA LEU A 75 4.38 0.72 -13.77
C LEU A 75 3.01 0.23 -14.22
N LEU A 76 2.95 -0.54 -15.30
CA LEU A 76 1.71 -1.01 -15.90
C LEU A 76 1.69 -2.54 -15.93
N ILE A 77 0.59 -3.11 -15.43
CA ILE A 77 0.26 -4.52 -15.58
C ILE A 77 -0.58 -4.65 -16.85
N TRP A 78 -0.04 -5.35 -17.84
CA TRP A 78 -0.70 -5.65 -19.11
C TRP A 78 -1.29 -7.04 -18.95
N GLY A 79 -2.45 -7.07 -18.30
CA GLY A 79 -3.19 -8.28 -17.96
C GLY A 79 -4.64 -8.22 -18.44
N CYS A 80 -4.95 -7.33 -19.39
CA CYS A 80 -6.32 -7.03 -19.79
C CYS A 80 -6.63 -7.39 -21.24
N GLY A 81 -7.93 -7.48 -21.55
CA GLY A 81 -8.42 -7.88 -22.87
C GLY A 81 -8.64 -9.39 -23.00
N THR A 82 -9.05 -9.82 -24.19
CA THR A 82 -9.41 -11.23 -24.50
C THR A 82 -8.25 -12.21 -24.31
N SER A 83 -7.01 -11.76 -24.53
CA SER A 83 -5.77 -12.53 -24.38
C SER A 83 -4.89 -12.08 -23.21
N GLY A 84 -5.34 -11.09 -22.42
CA GLY A 84 -4.57 -10.54 -21.31
C GLY A 84 -3.31 -9.76 -21.73
N GLY A 85 -3.15 -9.42 -23.01
CA GLY A 85 -1.97 -8.73 -23.55
C GLY A 85 -2.09 -7.20 -23.64
N SER A 86 -3.17 -6.60 -23.15
CA SER A 86 -3.41 -5.15 -23.23
C SER A 86 -3.38 -4.48 -21.86
N VAL A 87 -3.06 -3.18 -21.82
CA VAL A 87 -3.44 -2.32 -20.69
C VAL A 87 -4.97 -2.34 -20.58
N CYS A 88 -5.58 -2.07 -19.43
CA CYS A 88 -7.04 -1.93 -19.28
C CYS A 88 -7.50 -0.51 -19.65
N PRO A 89 -7.88 -0.17 -20.91
CA PRO A 89 -8.75 0.98 -21.17
C PRO A 89 -10.19 0.56 -21.51
N ALA A 90 -10.43 -0.71 -21.86
CA ALA A 90 -11.77 -1.21 -22.21
C ALA A 90 -12.64 -1.50 -20.97
N CYS A 91 -12.03 -1.72 -19.81
CA CYS A 91 -12.73 -2.08 -18.59
C CYS A 91 -12.98 -0.87 -17.68
N THR A 92 -14.21 -0.35 -17.67
CA THR A 92 -14.59 0.78 -16.80
C THR A 92 -14.84 0.37 -15.35
N THR A 93 -15.01 -0.93 -15.10
CA THR A 93 -15.37 -1.50 -13.79
C THR A 93 -14.18 -2.04 -13.00
N ALA A 94 -13.02 -2.22 -13.63
CA ALA A 94 -11.83 -2.78 -13.00
C ALA A 94 -10.54 -2.36 -13.70
N GLU A 95 -9.47 -2.24 -12.93
CA GLU A 95 -8.11 -1.91 -13.41
C GLU A 95 -7.26 -3.17 -13.70
N PHE A 96 -7.72 -4.35 -13.26
CA PHE A 96 -7.11 -5.64 -13.60
C PHE A 96 -8.19 -6.72 -13.77
N ALA A 97 -8.47 -7.05 -15.04
CA ALA A 97 -9.48 -8.02 -15.46
C ALA A 97 -9.07 -8.60 -16.81
N ALA A 98 -9.49 -9.82 -17.15
CA ALA A 98 -9.20 -10.43 -18.44
C ALA A 98 -10.36 -11.30 -18.96
N GLY A 99 -10.30 -11.64 -20.25
CA GLY A 99 -11.30 -12.46 -20.92
C GLY A 99 -12.59 -11.72 -21.28
N GLY A 100 -13.52 -12.41 -21.95
CA GLY A 100 -14.77 -11.81 -22.44
C GLY A 100 -14.59 -10.90 -23.67
N ALA A 101 -15.66 -10.68 -24.43
CA ALA A 101 -15.63 -9.87 -25.65
C ALA A 101 -15.17 -8.42 -25.40
N ASP A 102 -15.51 -7.87 -24.23
CA ASP A 102 -15.14 -6.51 -23.81
C ASP A 102 -13.83 -6.45 -22.99
N GLY A 103 -13.18 -7.60 -22.76
CA GLY A 103 -11.94 -7.68 -21.98
C GLY A 103 -12.11 -7.64 -20.45
N CYS A 104 -13.34 -7.75 -19.94
CA CYS A 104 -13.71 -7.70 -18.52
C CYS A 104 -14.35 -8.99 -17.97
N GLY A 105 -14.22 -10.13 -18.64
CA GLY A 105 -14.94 -11.37 -18.30
C GLY A 105 -14.73 -11.82 -16.85
N THR A 106 -13.48 -11.85 -16.41
CA THR A 106 -13.09 -12.15 -15.03
C THR A 106 -12.37 -10.95 -14.43
N ILE A 107 -12.87 -10.46 -13.29
CA ILE A 107 -12.25 -9.35 -12.55
C ILE A 107 -11.34 -9.93 -11.46
N TYR A 108 -10.03 -9.71 -11.60
CA TYR A 108 -9.04 -10.14 -10.59
C TYR A 108 -8.85 -9.08 -9.51
N MET A 109 -8.88 -7.80 -9.88
CA MET A 109 -8.79 -6.69 -8.93
C MET A 109 -9.45 -5.44 -9.51
N ARG A 110 -10.32 -4.80 -8.73
CA ARG A 110 -11.05 -3.60 -9.17
C ARG A 110 -10.16 -2.37 -9.27
N ARG A 111 -9.25 -2.18 -8.33
CA ARG A 111 -8.34 -1.03 -8.28
C ARG A 111 -6.95 -1.51 -7.93
N LEU A 112 -5.98 -1.16 -8.75
CA LEU A 112 -4.59 -1.42 -8.47
C LEU A 112 -4.09 -0.43 -7.41
N PRO A 113 -3.10 -0.81 -6.59
CA PRO A 113 -2.42 0.11 -5.69
C PRO A 113 -1.88 1.30 -6.51
N LYS A 114 -2.36 2.50 -6.19
CA LYS A 114 -2.03 3.69 -6.96
C LYS A 114 -0.68 4.26 -6.52
N SER A 115 0.24 4.36 -7.47
CA SER A 115 1.45 5.17 -7.28
C SER A 115 1.09 6.65 -7.24
N THR A 116 1.54 7.37 -6.23
CA THR A 116 1.37 8.83 -6.11
C THR A 116 2.66 9.53 -6.50
N SER A 117 2.60 10.51 -7.40
CA SER A 117 3.76 11.31 -7.81
C SER A 117 4.39 11.98 -6.59
N GLY A 118 5.58 11.51 -6.18
CA GLY A 118 6.36 12.09 -5.08
C GLY A 118 6.30 11.38 -3.72
N GLY A 119 5.82 10.13 -3.62
CA GLY A 119 5.83 9.46 -2.31
C GLY A 119 5.85 7.93 -2.29
N VAL A 120 5.00 7.27 -3.07
CA VAL A 120 4.89 5.80 -3.04
C VAL A 120 4.81 5.31 -4.47
N GLU A 121 5.78 4.48 -4.85
CA GLU A 121 5.85 3.88 -6.16
C GLU A 121 5.72 2.37 -6.04
N TYR A 122 4.55 1.86 -6.46
CA TYR A 122 4.35 0.44 -6.68
C TYR A 122 4.93 0.08 -8.03
N ARG A 123 5.76 -0.96 -8.08
CA ARG A 123 6.31 -1.49 -9.32
C ARG A 123 6.09 -2.98 -9.48
N TYR A 124 5.82 -3.38 -10.71
CA TYR A 124 5.61 -4.76 -11.13
C TYR A 124 6.58 -5.14 -12.26
N TYR A 125 7.26 -6.27 -12.10
CA TYR A 125 8.16 -6.83 -13.08
C TYR A 125 7.79 -8.29 -13.33
N GLN A 126 7.51 -8.65 -14.58
CA GLN A 126 7.39 -10.05 -14.98
C GLN A 126 8.81 -10.63 -15.16
N THR A 127 9.05 -11.86 -14.71
CA THR A 127 10.35 -12.53 -14.77
C THR A 127 10.18 -13.95 -15.32
N ASN A 128 11.27 -14.66 -15.63
CA ASN A 128 11.26 -16.05 -16.10
C ASN A 128 10.23 -16.33 -17.21
N ALA A 129 10.28 -15.54 -18.29
CA ALA A 129 9.37 -15.63 -19.44
C ALA A 129 7.86 -15.51 -19.11
N GLY A 130 7.49 -15.14 -17.88
CA GLY A 130 6.11 -15.05 -17.40
C GLY A 130 5.73 -16.04 -16.30
N ASP A 131 6.65 -16.89 -15.85
CA ASP A 131 6.38 -17.88 -14.80
C ASP A 131 6.62 -17.34 -13.38
N ASP A 132 7.22 -16.15 -13.27
CA ASP A 132 7.51 -15.50 -11.99
C ASP A 132 7.30 -13.97 -12.10
N PHE A 133 7.26 -13.29 -10.96
CA PHE A 133 7.19 -11.84 -10.89
C PHE A 133 7.92 -11.25 -9.69
N ARG A 134 8.19 -9.95 -9.76
CA ARG A 134 8.60 -9.12 -8.61
C ARG A 134 7.65 -7.94 -8.47
N LEU A 135 7.10 -7.78 -7.29
CA LEU A 135 6.38 -6.61 -6.83
C LEU A 135 7.26 -5.85 -5.85
N LYS A 136 7.34 -4.54 -5.97
CA LYS A 136 8.01 -3.72 -4.96
C LYS A 136 7.23 -2.46 -4.62
N VAL A 137 7.40 -2.02 -3.38
CA VAL A 137 6.92 -0.73 -2.88
C VAL A 137 7.97 -0.14 -1.96
N THR A 138 8.16 1.17 -2.02
CA THR A 138 9.04 1.87 -1.08
C THR A 138 8.28 2.19 0.21
N LEU A 139 8.82 1.76 1.34
CA LEU A 139 8.29 2.08 2.67
C LEU A 139 8.86 3.41 3.17
N GLU A 140 8.14 4.05 4.09
CA GLU A 140 8.62 5.25 4.78
C GLU A 140 9.62 4.87 5.88
N ASN A 141 9.33 3.82 6.65
CA ASN A 141 10.18 3.37 7.74
C ASN A 141 11.35 2.51 7.23
N ALA A 142 12.52 3.12 7.10
CA ALA A 142 13.76 2.44 6.72
C ALA A 142 14.25 1.41 7.74
N SER A 143 13.76 1.47 8.98
CA SER A 143 14.09 0.53 10.06
C SER A 143 13.08 -0.62 10.18
N ASP A 144 12.22 -0.81 9.19
CA ASP A 144 11.27 -1.91 9.18
C ASP A 144 12.00 -3.27 9.05
N PRO A 145 11.78 -4.22 9.98
CA PRO A 145 12.54 -5.47 10.03
C PRO A 145 12.28 -6.39 8.83
N ASP A 146 11.15 -6.23 8.14
CA ASP A 146 10.78 -7.12 7.04
C ASP A 146 11.48 -6.73 5.73
N LEU A 147 12.10 -5.55 5.64
CA LEU A 147 12.76 -5.07 4.42
C LEU A 147 13.83 -6.05 3.95
N ALA A 148 14.82 -6.35 4.80
CA ALA A 148 15.91 -7.25 4.46
C ALA A 148 15.41 -8.69 4.21
N THR A 149 14.51 -9.18 5.05
CA THR A 149 13.93 -10.53 4.89
C THR A 149 13.16 -10.67 3.58
N SER A 150 12.40 -9.64 3.18
CA SER A 150 11.65 -9.64 1.92
C SER A 150 12.57 -9.69 0.70
N GLN A 151 13.67 -8.94 0.73
CA GLN A 151 14.65 -8.90 -0.36
C GLN A 151 15.47 -10.19 -0.46
N VAL A 152 15.79 -10.82 0.68
CA VAL A 152 16.43 -12.15 0.71
C VAL A 152 15.48 -13.22 0.16
N LYS A 153 14.21 -13.18 0.57
CA LYS A 153 13.19 -14.12 0.07
C LYS A 153 12.96 -13.96 -1.43
N CYS A 154 12.97 -12.73 -1.93
CA CYS A 154 12.69 -12.39 -3.31
C CYS A 154 13.90 -11.73 -3.96
N PRO A 155 14.97 -12.48 -4.28
CA PRO A 155 16.20 -11.91 -4.79
C PRO A 155 16.00 -11.18 -6.12
N THR A 156 16.92 -10.27 -6.41
CA THR A 156 16.95 -9.52 -7.68
C THR A 156 17.05 -10.49 -8.84
N THR A 157 16.32 -10.20 -9.91
CA THR A 157 16.34 -10.99 -11.14
C THR A 157 16.17 -10.07 -12.35
N THR A 158 16.41 -10.57 -13.56
CA THR A 158 16.20 -9.83 -14.80
C THR A 158 14.71 -9.89 -15.20
N PRO A 159 14.05 -8.72 -15.34
CA PRO A 159 12.71 -8.67 -15.91
C PRO A 159 12.68 -9.16 -17.36
N VAL A 160 11.58 -9.75 -17.78
CA VAL A 160 11.34 -10.12 -19.18
C VAL A 160 11.43 -8.88 -20.06
N GLY A 161 12.28 -8.91 -21.08
CA GLY A 161 12.48 -7.78 -21.98
C GLY A 161 13.42 -6.68 -21.43
N SER A 162 13.99 -6.87 -20.24
CA SER A 162 15.06 -6.02 -19.71
C SER A 162 16.41 -6.73 -19.83
N GLY A 163 17.44 -6.01 -20.30
CA GLY A 163 18.84 -6.47 -20.25
C GLY A 163 19.53 -6.23 -18.90
N THR A 164 18.82 -5.70 -17.90
CA THR A 164 19.37 -5.32 -16.60
C THR A 164 18.55 -5.89 -15.45
N ASN A 165 19.23 -6.21 -14.35
CA ASN A 165 18.61 -6.69 -13.11
C ASN A 165 17.76 -5.59 -12.44
N ILE A 166 16.73 -6.02 -11.73
CA ILE A 166 16.01 -5.14 -10.79
C ILE A 166 16.97 -4.76 -9.66
N ASN A 167 17.03 -3.47 -9.32
CA ASN A 167 17.73 -2.99 -8.14
C ASN A 167 16.71 -2.63 -7.05
N TYR A 168 16.93 -3.15 -5.84
CA TYR A 168 16.14 -2.81 -4.66
C TYR A 168 16.85 -1.71 -3.86
N GLY A 169 16.10 -0.67 -3.48
CA GLY A 169 16.55 0.31 -2.50
C GLY A 169 16.55 -0.27 -1.07
N ALA A 170 17.21 0.41 -0.14
CA ALA A 170 17.22 0.00 1.28
C ALA A 170 15.82 -0.03 1.92
N THR A 171 14.90 0.79 1.41
CA THR A 171 13.50 0.91 1.86
C THR A 171 12.50 0.17 0.96
N ASP A 172 12.98 -0.60 -0.04
CA ASP A 172 12.09 -1.34 -0.93
C ASP A 172 11.65 -2.65 -0.26
N TYR A 173 10.35 -2.78 0.00
CA TYR A 173 9.74 -4.03 0.39
C TYR A 173 9.31 -4.79 -0.86
N VAL A 174 9.66 -6.08 -0.93
CA VAL A 174 9.53 -6.87 -2.16
C VAL A 174 8.72 -8.15 -1.93
N VAL A 175 7.86 -8.47 -2.89
CA VAL A 175 7.07 -9.71 -2.93
C VAL A 175 7.28 -10.40 -4.29
N CYS A 176 7.40 -11.72 -4.28
CA CYS A 176 7.60 -12.55 -5.46
C CYS A 176 6.54 -13.65 -5.55
N ALA A 177 6.51 -14.36 -6.68
CA ALA A 177 5.79 -15.63 -6.78
C ALA A 177 6.33 -16.62 -5.72
N ASP A 178 5.49 -17.55 -5.29
CA ASP A 178 5.88 -18.60 -4.31
C ASP A 178 6.72 -19.69 -4.97
#